data_AF-A0A0C9ZWZ1-F1
#
_entry.id   AF-A0A0C9ZWZ1-F1
#
_cell.length_a   1.000
_cell.length_b   1.000
_cell.length_c   1.000
_cell.angle_alpha   90.00
_cell.angle_beta   90.00
_cell.angle_gamma   90.00
#
_symmetry.space_group_name_H-M   'P 1'
#
loop_
_entity.id
_entity.type
_entity.pdbx_description
1 polymer ?
#
loop_
_entity_poly.entity_id
_entity_poly.type
_entity_poly.pdbx_seq_one_letter_code
_entity_poly.pdbx_strand_id
1 'polypeptide(L)'
;MKDPKSPSGNVGSVAWLAEGISIEDSQDQLRSEIQQLPNPMSTRQEVKISEKRQRLSLRIEKFHSNGQAFCKGLDIDGTFTPQDDPASCGMDQEEHEDRHIWMPSSVGAAKLTELGLHDLLKEERELRIGQANDCLDQLRTDLGKKAMLYQQNFRAANSTREGTRTKKEIQKVVARVNKDVRSYQRARQAILRLDPDANMAGKYQEILPEDLAVSKEVTEENRFGQGTSKLAWFWVTDGEKSQLHVEAGGLMEEFYRINWLKARARRDRWKEEVSLVRHEMLWTVLWFEYHKNMWEERALQSMEPGKEAYAKKQMGLWSDFANKARLMFK
;
A
#
# COMPACT_ATOMS: atom_id res chain seq x y z
N MET A 1 -41.27 10.04 -14.45
CA MET A 1 -40.84 10.87 -15.59
C MET A 1 -39.91 10.03 -16.43
N LYS A 2 -40.11 10.00 -17.75
CA LYS A 2 -39.27 9.22 -18.67
C LYS A 2 -37.96 9.95 -18.88
N ASP A 3 -36.84 9.24 -18.73
CA ASP A 3 -35.52 9.72 -19.10
C ASP A 3 -35.51 10.11 -20.60
N PRO A 4 -34.94 11.27 -20.96
CA PRO A 4 -34.85 11.66 -22.36
C PRO A 4 -33.90 10.70 -23.09
N LYS A 5 -34.43 9.98 -24.09
CA LYS A 5 -33.65 9.21 -25.05
C LYS A 5 -32.64 10.14 -25.74
N SER A 6 -31.35 9.85 -25.58
CA SER A 6 -30.29 10.53 -26.32
C SER A 6 -30.38 10.23 -27.83
N PRO A 7 -30.21 11.24 -28.70
CA PRO A 7 -30.26 11.06 -30.14
C PRO A 7 -28.99 10.37 -30.65
N SER A 8 -29.18 9.36 -31.52
CA SER A 8 -28.22 8.79 -32.48
C SER A 8 -26.75 8.65 -32.03
N GLY A 9 -26.35 7.43 -31.65
CA GLY A 9 -24.94 6.98 -31.69
C GLY A 9 -24.03 7.37 -30.53
N ASN A 10 -24.50 8.11 -29.54
CA ASN A 10 -23.68 8.54 -28.41
C ASN A 10 -23.32 7.39 -27.47
N VAL A 11 -22.02 7.20 -27.25
CA VAL A 11 -21.43 6.35 -26.21
C VAL A 11 -21.98 6.81 -24.86
N GLY A 12 -22.34 5.91 -23.94
CA GLY A 12 -22.81 6.30 -22.59
C GLY A 12 -21.71 6.99 -21.78
N SER A 13 -22.08 7.85 -20.81
CA SER A 13 -21.14 8.58 -19.95
C SER A 13 -20.13 7.66 -19.25
N VAL A 14 -20.59 6.54 -18.69
CA VAL A 14 -19.75 5.50 -18.07
C VAL A 14 -18.73 4.93 -19.06
N ALA A 15 -19.16 4.62 -20.29
CA ALA A 15 -18.28 4.06 -21.32
C ALA A 15 -17.26 5.11 -21.81
N TRP A 16 -17.64 6.38 -21.86
CA TRP A 16 -16.73 7.49 -22.12
C TRP A 16 -15.69 7.62 -21.00
N LEU A 17 -16.10 7.62 -19.72
CA LEU A 17 -15.17 7.65 -18.57
C LEU A 17 -14.20 6.46 -18.56
N ALA A 18 -14.70 5.25 -18.82
CA ALA A 18 -13.87 4.05 -18.91
C ALA A 18 -12.84 4.13 -20.05
N GLU A 19 -13.20 4.73 -21.19
CA GLU A 19 -12.27 5.01 -22.27
C GLU A 19 -11.17 5.98 -21.83
N GLY A 20 -11.52 7.04 -21.06
CA GLY A 20 -10.55 7.96 -20.47
C GLY A 20 -9.51 7.24 -19.60
N ILE A 21 -9.97 6.35 -18.71
CA ILE A 21 -9.10 5.50 -17.88
C ILE A 21 -8.19 4.62 -18.75
N SER A 22 -8.73 4.03 -19.83
CA SER A 22 -7.95 3.20 -20.76
C SER A 22 -6.88 4.00 -21.52
N ILE A 23 -7.14 5.28 -21.82
CA ILE A 23 -6.14 6.15 -22.45
C ILE A 23 -5.02 6.47 -21.46
N GLU A 24 -5.33 6.77 -20.19
CA GLU A 24 -4.33 6.99 -19.14
C GLU A 24 -3.41 5.77 -18.96
N ASP A 25 -3.98 4.56 -18.97
CA ASP A 25 -3.20 3.30 -18.92
C ASP A 25 -2.33 3.13 -20.19
N SER A 26 -2.81 3.57 -21.35
CA SER A 26 -2.04 3.55 -22.60
C SER A 26 -0.87 4.55 -22.56
N GLN A 27 -1.09 5.74 -21.98
CA GLN A 27 -0.03 6.74 -21.72
C GLN A 27 1.05 6.18 -20.80
N ASP A 28 0.67 5.52 -19.69
CA ASP A 28 1.64 4.86 -18.79
C ASP A 28 2.45 3.78 -19.48
N GLN A 29 1.77 2.95 -20.28
CA GLN A 29 2.42 1.86 -21.00
C GLN A 29 3.44 2.39 -22.00
N LEU A 30 3.11 3.47 -22.72
CA LEU A 30 4.01 4.12 -23.67
C LEU A 30 5.20 4.77 -22.96
N ARG A 31 4.98 5.51 -21.86
CA ARG A 31 6.06 6.08 -21.04
C ARG A 31 7.01 5.00 -20.52
N SER A 32 6.45 3.91 -20.01
CA SER A 32 7.24 2.78 -19.51
C SER A 32 8.03 2.08 -20.62
N GLU A 33 7.53 2.04 -21.85
CA GLU A 33 8.24 1.45 -23.00
C GLU A 33 9.39 2.35 -23.44
N ILE A 34 9.16 3.66 -23.54
CA ILE A 34 10.18 4.66 -23.90
C ILE A 34 11.33 4.64 -22.89
N GLN A 35 11.02 4.61 -21.60
CA GLN A 35 12.04 4.53 -20.53
C GLN A 35 12.89 3.25 -20.57
N GLN A 36 12.38 2.17 -21.18
CA GLN A 36 13.12 0.90 -21.31
C GLN A 36 13.96 0.82 -22.59
N LEU A 37 13.74 1.72 -23.55
CA LEU A 37 14.50 1.74 -24.79
C LEU A 37 15.88 2.37 -24.58
N PRO A 38 16.90 1.93 -25.34
CA PRO A 38 18.22 2.57 -25.32
C PRO A 38 18.13 3.99 -25.88
N ASN A 39 18.95 4.89 -25.33
CA ASN A 39 19.12 6.26 -25.81
C ASN A 39 20.57 6.41 -26.34
N PRO A 40 20.81 6.68 -27.63
CA PRO A 40 19.82 6.96 -28.70
C PRO A 40 19.07 5.72 -29.19
N MET A 41 17.82 5.93 -29.62
CA MET A 41 16.96 4.88 -30.15
C MET A 41 17.37 4.47 -31.58
N SER A 42 17.05 3.24 -31.97
CA SER A 42 17.17 2.83 -33.37
C SER A 42 16.05 3.47 -34.19
N THR A 43 16.30 3.81 -35.46
CA THR A 43 15.29 4.33 -36.40
C THR A 43 14.02 3.46 -36.45
N ARG A 44 14.16 2.13 -36.37
CA ARG A 44 13.00 1.21 -36.32
C ARG A 44 12.18 1.37 -35.03
N GLN A 45 12.83 1.66 -33.91
CA GLN A 45 12.17 1.92 -32.63
C GLN A 45 11.49 3.28 -32.64
N GLU A 46 12.14 4.31 -33.17
CA GLU A 46 11.57 5.66 -33.35
C GLU A 46 10.29 5.64 -34.19
N VAL A 47 10.28 4.91 -35.31
CA VAL A 47 9.08 4.75 -36.14
C VAL A 47 7.95 4.06 -35.35
N LYS A 48 8.26 3.05 -34.55
CA LYS A 48 7.22 2.37 -33.73
C LYS A 48 6.65 3.27 -32.63
N ILE A 49 7.50 4.06 -31.97
CA ILE A 49 7.05 4.98 -30.92
C ILE A 49 6.22 6.11 -31.54
N SER A 50 6.64 6.67 -32.67
CA SER A 50 5.87 7.71 -33.37
C SER A 50 4.50 7.20 -33.85
N GLU A 51 4.41 5.97 -34.38
CA GLU A 51 3.11 5.36 -34.70
C GLU A 51 2.20 5.22 -33.46
N LYS A 52 2.76 4.82 -32.31
CA LYS A 52 2.01 4.71 -31.05
C LYS A 52 1.55 6.07 -30.55
N ARG A 53 2.43 7.09 -30.59
CA ARG A 53 2.11 8.48 -30.25
C ARG A 53 0.97 9.03 -31.12
N GLN A 54 1.01 8.79 -32.43
CA GLN A 54 -0.05 9.22 -33.34
C GLN A 54 -1.38 8.54 -33.04
N ARG A 55 -1.39 7.21 -32.82
CA ARG A 55 -2.62 6.48 -32.43
C ARG A 55 -3.19 7.00 -31.12
N LEU A 56 -2.32 7.30 -30.16
CA LEU A 56 -2.72 7.86 -28.87
C LEU A 56 -3.32 9.26 -29.02
N SER A 57 -2.71 10.14 -29.83
CA SER A 57 -3.24 11.49 -30.12
C SER A 57 -4.64 11.43 -30.71
N LEU A 58 -4.85 10.59 -31.73
CA LEU A 58 -6.16 10.42 -32.36
C LEU A 58 -7.21 9.90 -31.36
N ARG A 59 -6.81 9.02 -30.44
CA ARG A 59 -7.68 8.50 -29.38
C ARG A 59 -8.06 9.60 -28.38
N ILE A 60 -7.11 10.45 -27.98
CA ILE A 60 -7.34 11.63 -27.11
C ILE A 60 -8.27 12.63 -27.78
N GLU A 61 -8.04 12.97 -29.05
CA GLU A 61 -8.88 13.90 -29.80
C GLU A 61 -10.32 13.41 -29.91
N LYS A 62 -10.50 12.13 -30.25
CA LYS A 62 -11.82 11.49 -30.28
C LYS A 62 -12.48 11.50 -28.89
N PHE A 63 -11.72 11.24 -27.84
CA PHE A 63 -12.20 11.26 -26.47
C PHE A 63 -12.68 12.66 -26.05
N HIS A 64 -11.91 13.71 -26.35
CA HIS A 64 -12.33 15.09 -26.07
C HIS A 64 -13.54 15.50 -26.92
N SER A 65 -13.59 15.13 -28.19
CA SER A 65 -14.74 15.40 -29.06
C SER A 65 -16.03 14.78 -28.51
N ASN A 66 -15.97 13.53 -28.04
CA ASN A 66 -17.11 12.88 -27.39
C ASN A 66 -17.46 13.54 -26.04
N GLY A 67 -16.45 14.02 -25.31
CA GLY A 67 -16.60 14.69 -24.02
C GLY A 67 -17.42 15.98 -24.09
N GLN A 68 -17.33 16.73 -25.19
CA GLN A 68 -18.08 17.99 -25.38
C GLN A 68 -19.60 17.82 -25.21
N ALA A 69 -20.14 16.65 -25.58
CA ALA A 69 -21.56 16.33 -25.41
C ALA A 69 -21.99 16.25 -23.93
N PHE A 70 -21.08 15.82 -23.04
CA PHE A 70 -21.32 15.69 -21.61
C PHE A 70 -21.03 16.98 -20.84
N CYS A 71 -20.11 17.80 -21.34
CA CYS A 71 -19.56 18.96 -20.64
C CYS A 71 -20.34 20.26 -20.83
N LYS A 72 -21.50 20.22 -21.52
CA LYS A 72 -22.37 21.38 -21.81
C LYS A 72 -21.61 22.60 -22.38
N GLY A 73 -20.56 22.37 -23.18
CA GLY A 73 -19.80 23.46 -23.81
C GLY A 73 -18.89 24.24 -22.86
N LEU A 74 -18.41 23.64 -21.76
CA LEU A 74 -17.18 24.13 -21.13
C LEU A 74 -16.13 24.25 -22.23
N ASP A 75 -15.53 25.43 -22.39
CA ASP A 75 -14.28 25.57 -23.13
C ASP A 75 -13.24 24.75 -22.36
N ILE A 76 -13.11 23.49 -22.76
CA ILE A 76 -12.02 22.59 -22.38
C ILE A 76 -10.81 23.04 -23.22
N ASP A 77 -10.48 24.33 -23.15
CA ASP A 77 -9.26 24.83 -23.75
C ASP A 77 -8.14 24.54 -22.75
N GLY A 78 -7.17 23.77 -23.22
CA GLY A 78 -6.16 23.07 -22.43
C GLY A 78 -5.13 23.99 -21.78
N THR A 79 -5.55 24.89 -20.91
CA THR A 79 -4.66 25.65 -20.02
C THR A 79 -5.01 25.36 -18.57
N PHE A 80 -4.67 24.14 -18.13
CA PHE A 80 -4.38 23.93 -16.73
C PHE A 80 -2.91 24.32 -16.53
N THR A 81 -2.65 25.62 -16.42
CA THR A 81 -1.33 26.10 -16.02
C THR A 81 -1.04 25.52 -14.63
N PRO A 82 0.07 24.77 -14.44
CA PRO A 82 0.57 24.52 -13.10
C PRO A 82 0.71 25.87 -12.40
N GLN A 83 0.12 25.97 -11.23
CA GLN A 83 0.19 27.15 -10.39
C GLN A 83 1.66 27.39 -10.02
N ASP A 84 2.21 28.48 -10.56
CA ASP A 84 3.48 29.16 -10.21
C ASP A 84 4.79 28.34 -10.30
N ASP A 85 5.42 28.31 -11.48
CA ASP A 85 6.89 28.28 -11.58
C ASP A 85 7.38 29.11 -12.80
N PRO A 86 7.99 30.30 -12.61
CA PRO A 86 8.29 31.25 -13.68
C PRO A 86 9.52 30.89 -14.53
N ALA A 87 10.02 29.65 -14.47
CA ALA A 87 11.25 29.23 -15.14
C ALA A 87 11.07 28.47 -16.46
N SER A 88 9.85 28.10 -16.87
CA SER A 88 9.66 27.30 -18.09
C SER A 88 9.40 28.15 -19.35
N CYS A 89 10.45 28.84 -19.82
CA CYS A 89 10.53 29.27 -21.22
C CYS A 89 11.34 28.22 -22.01
N GLY A 90 10.67 27.13 -22.38
CA GLY A 90 11.10 26.20 -23.42
C GLY A 90 9.85 25.79 -24.19
N MET A 91 9.77 26.12 -25.49
CA MET A 91 8.75 25.56 -26.37
C MET A 91 9.12 24.11 -26.68
N ASP A 92 9.04 23.24 -25.68
CA ASP A 92 9.00 21.80 -25.91
C ASP A 92 7.56 21.46 -26.26
N GLN A 93 7.33 20.89 -27.45
CA GLN A 93 6.04 20.31 -27.79
C GLN A 93 5.73 19.24 -26.73
N GLU A 94 4.71 19.45 -25.90
CA GLU A 94 4.28 18.44 -24.93
C GLU A 94 4.09 17.10 -25.66
N GLU A 95 4.89 16.09 -25.29
CA GLU A 95 4.80 14.78 -25.92
C GLU A 95 3.42 14.16 -25.64
N HIS A 96 2.88 13.41 -26.59
CA HIS A 96 1.48 12.92 -26.54
C HIS A 96 1.18 12.04 -25.31
N GLU A 97 2.20 11.38 -24.77
CA GLU A 97 2.16 10.60 -23.54
C GLU A 97 2.08 11.42 -22.25
N ASP A 98 2.46 12.70 -22.31
CA ASP A 98 2.42 13.65 -21.20
C ASP A 98 1.23 14.62 -21.31
N ARG A 99 0.54 14.63 -22.46
CA ARG A 99 -0.66 15.43 -22.68
C ARG A 99 -1.72 15.12 -21.64
N HIS A 100 -2.10 16.13 -20.87
CA HIS A 100 -3.16 16.01 -19.89
C HIS A 100 -4.51 15.78 -20.58
N ILE A 101 -5.26 14.78 -20.11
CA ILE A 101 -6.59 14.45 -20.61
C ILE A 101 -7.61 15.01 -19.64
N TRP A 102 -8.66 15.63 -20.17
CA TRP A 102 -9.74 16.14 -19.34
C TRP A 102 -10.56 14.98 -18.76
N MET A 103 -10.51 14.84 -17.44
CA MET A 103 -11.38 13.94 -16.67
C MET A 103 -12.12 14.78 -15.63
N PRO A 104 -13.32 14.38 -15.18
CA PRO A 104 -14.03 15.13 -14.13
C PRO A 104 -13.16 15.29 -12.85
N SER A 105 -12.38 14.27 -12.48
CA SER A 105 -11.39 14.33 -11.38
C SER A 105 -10.27 15.36 -11.57
N SER A 106 -9.98 15.79 -12.80
CA SER A 106 -9.03 16.90 -13.07
C SER A 106 -9.64 18.27 -12.77
N VAL A 107 -10.98 18.40 -12.82
CA VAL A 107 -11.70 19.65 -12.54
C VAL A 107 -11.98 19.82 -11.04
N GLY A 108 -12.22 18.70 -10.34
CA GLY A 108 -12.48 18.66 -8.90
C GLY A 108 -13.97 18.74 -8.54
N ALA A 109 -14.32 18.18 -7.38
CA ALA A 109 -15.71 17.97 -6.96
C ALA A 109 -16.54 19.27 -6.82
N ALA A 110 -15.93 20.36 -6.33
CA ALA A 110 -16.62 21.63 -6.09
C ALA A 110 -17.13 22.27 -7.39
N LYS A 111 -16.24 22.39 -8.38
CA LYS A 111 -16.57 23.00 -9.68
C LYS A 111 -17.54 22.15 -10.49
N LEU A 112 -17.43 20.82 -10.44
CA LEU A 112 -18.43 19.93 -11.07
C LEU A 112 -19.82 20.04 -10.44
N THR A 113 -19.88 20.26 -9.12
CA THR A 113 -21.13 20.49 -8.39
C THR A 113 -21.78 21.80 -8.82
N GLU A 114 -21.00 22.88 -8.97
CA GLU A 114 -21.50 24.16 -9.50
C GLU A 114 -22.08 24.04 -10.91
N LEU A 115 -21.49 23.18 -11.74
CA LEU A 115 -21.93 22.90 -13.12
C LEU A 115 -23.14 21.93 -13.21
N GLY A 116 -23.57 21.39 -12.07
CA GLY A 116 -24.66 20.42 -11.98
C GLY A 116 -24.32 19.07 -12.63
N LEU A 117 -23.04 18.66 -12.62
CA LEU A 117 -22.53 17.40 -13.19
C LEU A 117 -22.35 16.32 -12.11
N HIS A 118 -23.32 16.20 -11.21
CA HIS A 118 -23.26 15.27 -10.06
C HIS A 118 -23.23 13.79 -10.47
N ASP A 119 -23.99 13.42 -11.50
CA ASP A 119 -24.06 12.03 -11.95
C ASP A 119 -22.71 11.58 -12.51
N LEU A 120 -22.05 12.45 -13.29
CA LEU A 120 -20.72 12.16 -13.86
C LEU A 120 -19.65 12.04 -12.78
N LEU A 121 -19.72 12.87 -11.73
CA LEU A 121 -18.86 12.79 -10.56
C LEU A 121 -19.03 11.45 -9.85
N LYS A 122 -20.28 11.01 -9.64
CA LYS A 122 -20.58 9.74 -8.99
C LYS A 122 -20.11 8.56 -9.82
N GLU A 123 -20.39 8.56 -11.12
CA GLU A 123 -19.97 7.51 -12.06
C GLU A 123 -18.44 7.38 -12.12
N GLU A 124 -17.70 8.50 -12.23
CA GLU A 124 -16.24 8.43 -12.22
C GLU A 124 -15.73 7.93 -10.88
N ARG A 125 -16.28 8.42 -9.77
CA ARG A 125 -15.87 7.97 -8.43
C ARG A 125 -16.02 6.45 -8.29
N GLU A 126 -17.16 5.89 -8.69
CA GLU A 126 -17.41 4.44 -8.65
C GLU A 126 -16.45 3.67 -9.56
N LEU A 127 -16.18 4.16 -10.77
CA LEU A 127 -15.20 3.55 -11.68
C LEU A 127 -13.78 3.58 -11.11
N ARG A 128 -13.36 4.69 -10.48
CA ARG A 128 -12.03 4.80 -9.86
C ARG A 128 -11.90 3.90 -8.63
N ILE A 129 -12.98 3.73 -7.86
CA ILE A 129 -13.03 2.75 -6.76
C ILE A 129 -12.83 1.33 -7.29
N GLY A 130 -13.55 0.96 -8.37
CA GLY A 130 -13.36 -0.32 -9.05
C GLY A 130 -11.93 -0.51 -9.52
N GLN A 131 -11.39 0.46 -10.25
CA GLN A 131 -10.00 0.48 -10.73
C GLN A 131 -9.00 0.30 -9.57
N ALA A 132 -9.17 1.02 -8.46
CA ALA A 132 -8.28 0.93 -7.32
C ALA A 132 -8.32 -0.47 -6.69
N ASN A 133 -9.50 -1.06 -6.51
CA ASN A 133 -9.66 -2.40 -5.95
C ASN A 133 -9.04 -3.48 -6.87
N ASP A 134 -9.30 -3.40 -8.17
CA ASP A 134 -8.72 -4.31 -9.17
C ASP A 134 -7.19 -4.22 -9.19
N CYS A 135 -6.62 -3.00 -9.11
CA CYS A 135 -5.18 -2.81 -9.01
C CYS A 135 -4.60 -3.42 -7.74
N LEU A 136 -5.28 -3.29 -6.59
CA LEU A 136 -4.83 -3.90 -5.34
C LEU A 136 -4.89 -5.43 -5.40
N ASP A 137 -5.91 -6.01 -6.03
CA ASP A 137 -6.03 -7.46 -6.21
C ASP A 137 -4.96 -8.02 -7.15
N GLN A 138 -4.69 -7.32 -8.26
CA GLN A 138 -3.62 -7.68 -9.17
C GLN A 138 -2.24 -7.53 -8.50
N LEU A 139 -2.04 -6.46 -7.74
CA LEU A 139 -0.82 -6.21 -6.97
C LEU A 139 -0.55 -7.33 -5.95
N ARG A 140 -1.56 -7.75 -5.18
CA ARG A 140 -1.46 -8.88 -4.25
C ARG A 140 -1.05 -10.16 -4.98
N THR A 141 -1.69 -10.45 -6.11
CA THR A 141 -1.42 -11.62 -6.94
C THR A 141 0.03 -11.61 -7.46
N ASP A 142 0.51 -10.48 -7.98
CA ASP A 142 1.86 -10.36 -8.51
C ASP A 142 2.92 -10.35 -7.40
N LEU A 143 2.65 -9.78 -6.22
CA LEU A 143 3.54 -9.91 -5.05
C LEU A 143 3.62 -11.35 -4.54
N GLY A 144 2.51 -12.10 -4.56
CA GLY A 144 2.50 -13.53 -4.27
C GLY A 144 3.36 -14.33 -5.25
N LYS A 145 3.21 -14.08 -6.56
CA LYS A 145 4.05 -14.69 -7.61
C LYS A 145 5.53 -14.31 -7.44
N LYS A 146 5.82 -13.05 -7.10
CA LYS A 146 7.18 -12.58 -6.81
C LYS A 146 7.78 -13.41 -5.68
N ALA A 147 7.08 -13.56 -4.56
CA ALA A 147 7.53 -14.34 -3.41
C ALA A 147 7.87 -15.80 -3.79
N MET A 148 7.05 -16.47 -4.59
CA MET A 148 7.36 -17.83 -5.07
C MET A 148 8.63 -17.88 -5.90
N LEU A 149 8.79 -16.98 -6.86
CA LEU A 149 9.97 -16.97 -7.73
C LEU A 149 11.24 -16.77 -6.91
N TYR A 150 11.19 -15.96 -5.84
CA TYR A 150 12.29 -15.83 -4.89
C TYR A 150 12.55 -17.13 -4.11
N GLN A 151 11.51 -17.79 -3.59
CA GLN A 151 11.64 -19.06 -2.86
C GLN A 151 12.19 -20.19 -3.75
N GLN A 152 11.67 -20.30 -4.98
CA GLN A 152 12.09 -21.30 -5.95
C GLN A 152 13.54 -21.08 -6.38
N ASN A 153 13.96 -19.82 -6.57
CA ASN A 153 15.35 -19.48 -6.83
C ASN A 153 16.28 -19.86 -5.69
N PHE A 154 15.90 -19.57 -4.44
CA PHE A 154 16.73 -19.92 -3.28
C PHE A 154 16.95 -21.44 -3.19
N ARG A 155 15.95 -22.24 -3.58
CA ARG A 155 16.01 -23.72 -3.54
C ARG A 155 16.67 -24.36 -4.77
N ALA A 156 16.60 -23.72 -5.95
CA ALA A 156 16.95 -24.36 -7.23
C ALA A 156 18.17 -23.76 -7.95
N ALA A 157 18.90 -22.80 -7.37
CA ALA A 157 20.03 -22.14 -8.01
C ALA A 157 21.28 -23.04 -8.13
N ASN A 158 21.19 -24.09 -8.94
CA ASN A 158 22.28 -25.02 -9.22
C ASN A 158 22.99 -24.69 -10.55
N SER A 159 22.44 -23.82 -11.40
CA SER A 159 23.04 -23.44 -12.69
C SER A 159 22.87 -21.96 -13.08
N THR A 160 23.85 -21.41 -13.81
CA THR A 160 23.88 -20.01 -14.29
C THR A 160 22.71 -19.68 -15.24
N ARG A 161 22.27 -20.66 -16.04
CA ARG A 161 21.17 -20.51 -17.02
C ARG A 161 19.80 -20.43 -16.33
N GLU A 162 19.58 -21.24 -15.30
CA GLU A 162 18.35 -21.19 -14.52
C GLU A 162 18.26 -19.87 -13.74
N GLY A 163 19.37 -19.42 -13.15
CA GLY A 163 19.45 -18.13 -12.47
C GLY A 163 19.10 -16.93 -13.38
N THR A 164 19.55 -16.95 -14.64
CA THR A 164 19.22 -15.88 -15.60
C THR A 164 17.75 -15.90 -16.04
N ARG A 165 17.17 -17.09 -16.26
CA ARG A 165 15.75 -17.21 -16.62
C ARG A 165 14.86 -16.69 -15.50
N THR A 166 15.08 -17.12 -14.26
CA THR A 166 14.22 -16.67 -13.16
C THR A 166 14.42 -15.20 -12.84
N LYS A 167 15.63 -14.64 -13.01
CA LYS A 167 15.84 -13.19 -12.90
C LYS A 167 14.99 -12.42 -13.92
N LYS A 168 14.89 -12.91 -15.17
CA LYS A 168 14.00 -12.33 -16.18
C LYS A 168 12.52 -12.43 -15.79
N GLU A 169 12.09 -13.56 -15.24
CA GLU A 169 10.71 -13.71 -14.75
C GLU A 169 10.41 -12.77 -13.57
N ILE A 170 11.33 -12.62 -12.62
CA ILE A 170 11.21 -11.65 -11.53
C ILE A 170 11.10 -10.23 -12.08
N GLN A 171 11.93 -9.86 -13.07
CA GLN A 171 11.86 -8.54 -13.70
C GLN A 171 10.49 -8.28 -14.36
N LYS A 172 9.90 -9.29 -15.02
CA LYS A 172 8.54 -9.17 -15.58
C LYS A 172 7.49 -8.94 -14.48
N VAL A 173 7.57 -9.69 -13.38
CA VAL A 173 6.65 -9.51 -12.25
C VAL A 173 6.80 -8.12 -11.63
N VAL A 174 8.04 -7.65 -11.42
CA VAL A 174 8.32 -6.31 -10.91
C VAL A 174 7.76 -5.22 -11.83
N ALA A 175 7.87 -5.40 -13.16
CA ALA A 175 7.28 -4.47 -14.11
C ALA A 175 5.75 -4.41 -14.01
N ARG A 176 5.07 -5.55 -13.79
CA ARG A 176 3.62 -5.58 -13.54
C ARG A 176 3.26 -4.90 -12.22
N VAL A 177 3.96 -5.21 -11.13
CA VAL A 177 3.80 -4.53 -9.83
C VAL A 177 3.89 -3.02 -9.98
N ASN A 178 4.91 -2.50 -10.66
CA ASN A 178 5.07 -1.06 -10.87
C ASN A 178 3.96 -0.46 -11.74
N LYS A 179 3.41 -1.23 -12.70
CA LYS A 179 2.25 -0.80 -13.48
C LYS A 179 1.02 -0.66 -12.59
N ASP A 180 0.71 -1.66 -11.78
CA ASP A 180 -0.47 -1.67 -10.91
C ASP A 180 -0.38 -0.57 -9.83
N VAL A 181 0.83 -0.33 -9.28
CA VAL A 181 1.07 0.77 -8.35
C VAL A 181 0.79 2.14 -8.98
N ARG A 182 1.24 2.37 -10.23
CA ARG A 182 0.97 3.64 -10.94
C ARG A 182 -0.53 3.84 -11.19
N SER A 183 -1.21 2.79 -11.69
CA SER A 183 -2.65 2.85 -11.96
C SER A 183 -3.45 3.04 -10.66
N TYR A 184 -3.09 2.36 -9.58
CA TYR A 184 -3.65 2.58 -8.25
C TYR A 184 -3.43 4.00 -7.74
N GLN A 185 -2.20 4.53 -7.82
CA GLN A 185 -1.90 5.88 -7.34
C GLN A 185 -2.70 6.94 -8.10
N ARG A 186 -2.88 6.78 -9.42
CA ARG A 186 -3.76 7.64 -10.22
C ARG A 186 -5.21 7.54 -9.77
N ALA A 187 -5.73 6.31 -9.64
CA ALA A 187 -7.11 6.08 -9.20
C ALA A 187 -7.34 6.69 -7.81
N ARG A 188 -6.39 6.52 -6.89
CA ARG A 188 -6.41 7.13 -5.56
C ARG A 188 -6.43 8.66 -5.62
N GLN A 189 -5.57 9.29 -6.42
CA GLN A 189 -5.57 10.74 -6.59
C GLN A 189 -6.92 11.24 -7.12
N ALA A 190 -7.51 10.54 -8.09
CA ALA A 190 -8.83 10.86 -8.62
C ALA A 190 -9.91 10.71 -7.54
N ILE A 191 -9.93 9.62 -6.77
CA ILE A 191 -10.87 9.41 -5.66
C ILE A 191 -10.77 10.55 -4.65
N LEU A 192 -9.55 10.94 -4.24
CA LEU A 192 -9.34 12.01 -3.26
C LEU A 192 -9.80 13.37 -3.77
N ARG A 193 -9.62 13.68 -5.06
CA ARG A 193 -10.12 14.92 -5.67
C ARG A 193 -11.64 14.94 -5.82
N LEU A 194 -12.24 13.77 -5.99
CA LEU A 194 -13.68 13.61 -6.12
C LEU A 194 -14.39 13.50 -4.76
N ASP A 195 -13.68 13.22 -3.67
CA ASP A 195 -14.22 13.00 -2.32
C ASP A 195 -13.91 14.16 -1.34
N PRO A 196 -14.75 15.21 -1.29
CA PRO A 196 -14.50 16.39 -0.47
C PRO A 196 -14.52 16.11 1.05
N ASP A 197 -15.23 15.06 1.48
CA ASP A 197 -15.36 14.70 2.90
C ASP A 197 -14.18 13.86 3.41
N ALA A 198 -13.23 13.51 2.54
CA ALA A 198 -12.06 12.67 2.84
C ALA A 198 -12.38 11.32 3.52
N ASN A 199 -13.62 10.84 3.42
CA ASN A 199 -14.07 9.57 4.01
C ASN A 199 -13.26 8.38 3.48
N MET A 200 -12.84 8.45 2.21
CA MET A 200 -12.12 7.37 1.53
C MET A 200 -10.60 7.39 1.77
N ALA A 201 -10.06 8.48 2.34
CA ALA A 201 -8.61 8.62 2.56
C ALA A 201 -8.05 7.55 3.53
N GLY A 202 -8.87 7.09 4.49
CA GLY A 202 -8.50 6.01 5.40
C GLY A 202 -8.49 4.62 4.75
N LYS A 203 -9.39 4.37 3.77
CA LYS A 203 -9.51 3.09 3.04
C LYS A 203 -8.41 2.95 1.99
N TYR A 204 -8.16 4.01 1.21
CA TYR A 204 -7.19 4.02 0.12
C TYR A 204 -5.92 4.76 0.53
N GLN A 205 -4.99 4.03 1.16
CA GLN A 205 -3.72 4.59 1.63
C GLN A 205 -2.70 4.67 0.50
N GLU A 206 -1.66 5.47 0.69
CA GLU A 206 -0.53 5.50 -0.25
C GLU A 206 0.26 4.19 -0.18
N ILE A 207 0.78 3.74 -1.32
CA ILE A 207 1.65 2.55 -1.38
C ILE A 207 3.10 3.04 -1.35
N LEU A 208 3.82 2.66 -0.30
CA LEU A 208 5.23 3.00 -0.14
C LEU A 208 6.12 1.91 -0.74
N PRO A 209 7.37 2.21 -1.14
CA PRO A 209 8.31 1.20 -1.60
C PRO A 209 8.54 0.06 -0.59
N GLU A 210 8.43 0.37 0.70
CA GLU A 210 8.53 -0.59 1.80
C GLU A 210 7.41 -1.64 1.77
N ASP A 211 6.22 -1.26 1.33
CA ASP A 211 5.05 -2.14 1.22
C ASP A 211 5.17 -3.16 0.07
N LEU A 212 6.03 -2.88 -0.92
CA LEU A 212 6.29 -3.71 -2.11
C LEU A 212 7.42 -4.72 -1.89
N ALA A 213 8.03 -4.70 -0.71
CA ALA A 213 9.03 -5.68 -0.31
C ALA A 213 8.40 -7.07 -0.31
N VAL A 214 9.15 -8.05 -0.83
CA VAL A 214 8.71 -9.45 -0.74
C VAL A 214 8.62 -9.80 0.74
N SER A 215 7.46 -10.30 1.16
CA SER A 215 7.26 -10.71 2.55
C SER A 215 8.31 -11.76 2.90
N LYS A 216 9.30 -11.34 3.69
CA LYS A 216 10.35 -12.23 4.21
C LYS A 216 9.77 -13.36 5.04
N GLU A 217 8.54 -13.19 5.54
CA GLU A 217 7.79 -14.21 6.26
C GLU A 217 7.38 -15.41 5.41
N VAL A 218 7.28 -15.23 4.08
CA VAL A 218 6.96 -16.30 3.12
C VAL A 218 8.23 -16.97 2.62
N THR A 219 9.29 -16.20 2.42
CA THR A 219 10.56 -16.73 1.90
C THR A 219 11.40 -17.41 2.96
N GLU A 220 11.30 -17.00 4.23
CA GLU A 220 12.13 -17.48 5.35
C GLU A 220 11.26 -17.86 6.56
N GLU A 221 10.93 -19.15 6.67
CA GLU A 221 10.03 -19.69 7.72
C GLU A 221 10.54 -19.47 9.16
N ASN A 222 11.87 -19.36 9.39
CA ASN A 222 12.47 -19.30 10.74
C ASN A 222 13.39 -18.08 10.96
N ARG A 223 13.10 -16.93 10.34
CA ARG A 223 13.92 -15.72 10.50
C ARG A 223 13.78 -15.11 11.90
N PHE A 224 14.89 -14.71 12.51
CA PHE A 224 14.87 -13.88 13.72
C PHE A 224 14.21 -12.52 13.45
N GLY A 225 13.44 -12.01 14.42
CA GLY A 225 12.77 -10.70 14.31
C GLY A 225 11.42 -10.70 13.57
N GLN A 226 10.80 -11.87 13.36
CA GLN A 226 9.45 -11.97 12.80
C GLN A 226 8.37 -11.28 13.66
N GLY A 227 8.61 -11.09 14.96
CA GLY A 227 7.62 -10.49 15.88
C GLY A 227 7.20 -9.05 15.54
N THR A 228 8.12 -8.26 14.96
CA THR A 228 7.92 -6.85 14.59
C THR A 228 7.51 -6.63 13.14
N SER A 229 7.43 -7.70 12.34
CA SER A 229 7.06 -7.60 10.93
C SER A 229 5.57 -7.24 10.80
N LYS A 230 5.30 -6.13 10.11
CA LYS A 230 3.96 -5.64 9.78
C LYS A 230 3.73 -5.84 8.29
N LEU A 231 2.63 -6.47 7.93
CA LEU A 231 2.20 -6.57 6.54
C LEU A 231 1.74 -5.18 6.05
N ALA A 232 1.95 -4.91 4.76
CA ALA A 232 1.41 -3.71 4.14
C ALA A 232 -0.11 -3.64 4.32
N TRP A 233 -0.65 -2.42 4.40
CA TRP A 233 -2.05 -2.17 4.73
C TRP A 233 -3.03 -2.89 3.78
N PHE A 234 -2.67 -2.99 2.50
CA PHE A 234 -3.51 -3.62 1.49
C PHE A 234 -3.62 -5.14 1.65
N TRP A 235 -2.83 -5.79 2.50
CA TRP A 235 -3.03 -7.21 2.85
C TRP A 235 -4.08 -7.41 3.97
N VAL A 236 -4.45 -6.35 4.67
CA VAL A 236 -5.33 -6.41 5.86
C VAL A 236 -6.71 -5.82 5.55
N THR A 237 -6.81 -4.91 4.58
CA THR A 237 -8.06 -4.30 4.15
C THR A 237 -8.91 -5.23 3.27
N ASP A 238 -10.21 -5.23 3.56
CA ASP A 238 -11.34 -6.02 3.02
C ASP A 238 -11.46 -7.48 3.49
N GLY A 239 -12.18 -7.63 4.61
CA GLY A 239 -12.96 -8.82 4.96
C GLY A 239 -14.35 -8.84 4.31
N GLU A 240 -14.73 -7.83 3.51
CA GLU A 240 -15.74 -8.03 2.50
C GLU A 240 -15.11 -8.94 1.46
N LYS A 241 -15.66 -10.16 1.36
CA LYS A 241 -15.25 -11.21 0.43
C LYS A 241 -14.86 -10.60 -0.92
N SER A 242 -13.58 -10.29 -1.13
CA SER A 242 -13.03 -10.22 -2.47
C SER A 242 -13.41 -11.57 -3.06
N GLN A 243 -14.40 -11.56 -3.96
CA GLN A 243 -14.76 -12.68 -4.81
C GLN A 243 -13.63 -12.92 -5.82
N LEU A 244 -12.38 -12.84 -5.36
CA LEU A 244 -11.33 -13.60 -5.96
C LEU A 244 -11.87 -15.02 -5.93
N HIS A 245 -12.13 -15.52 -7.13
CA HIS A 245 -12.15 -16.94 -7.41
C HIS A 245 -10.73 -17.45 -7.12
N VAL A 246 -10.33 -17.40 -5.83
CA VAL A 246 -9.13 -18.04 -5.35
C VAL A 246 -9.44 -19.50 -5.55
N GLU A 247 -8.82 -20.09 -6.57
CA GLU A 247 -8.82 -21.54 -6.71
C GLU A 247 -8.47 -22.11 -5.35
N ALA A 248 -9.34 -22.94 -4.79
CA ALA A 248 -9.12 -23.54 -3.48
C ALA A 248 -7.75 -24.24 -3.49
N GLY A 249 -6.87 -23.87 -2.55
CA GLY A 249 -5.48 -24.31 -2.53
C GLY A 249 -4.48 -23.43 -3.30
N GLY A 250 -4.92 -22.26 -3.77
CA GLY A 250 -4.04 -21.26 -4.40
C GLY A 250 -3.12 -20.58 -3.39
N LEU A 251 -1.94 -20.15 -3.83
CA LEU A 251 -0.93 -19.51 -2.99
C LEU A 251 -1.46 -18.34 -2.15
N MET A 252 -2.41 -17.58 -2.69
CA MET A 252 -2.97 -16.43 -1.98
C MET A 252 -3.71 -16.87 -0.72
N GLU A 253 -4.42 -18.00 -0.79
CA GLU A 253 -5.08 -18.61 0.36
C GLU A 253 -4.06 -19.07 1.40
N GLU A 254 -2.97 -19.72 0.96
CA GLU A 254 -1.90 -20.16 1.86
C GLU A 254 -1.20 -18.97 2.53
N PHE A 255 -0.93 -17.90 1.78
CA PHE A 255 -0.36 -16.65 2.29
C PHE A 255 -1.26 -16.05 3.38
N TYR A 256 -2.56 -15.91 3.11
CA TYR A 256 -3.51 -15.39 4.10
C TYR A 256 -3.61 -16.32 5.32
N ARG A 257 -3.65 -17.64 5.12
CA ARG A 257 -3.72 -18.64 6.19
C ARG A 257 -2.50 -18.55 7.11
N ILE A 258 -1.29 -18.51 6.54
CA ILE A 258 -0.03 -18.41 7.30
C ILE A 258 0.00 -17.10 8.09
N ASN A 259 -0.31 -15.98 7.44
CA ASN A 259 -0.29 -14.68 8.09
C ASN A 259 -1.33 -14.55 9.19
N TRP A 260 -2.52 -15.11 8.98
CA TRP A 260 -3.56 -15.18 10.01
C TRP A 260 -3.11 -16.02 11.21
N LEU A 261 -2.54 -17.21 10.98
CA LEU A 261 -2.01 -18.07 12.04
C LEU A 261 -0.90 -17.36 12.84
N LYS A 262 0.00 -16.65 12.15
CA LYS A 262 1.06 -15.84 12.79
C LYS A 262 0.49 -14.66 13.57
N ALA A 263 -0.49 -13.94 13.03
CA ALA A 263 -1.15 -12.83 13.73
C ALA A 263 -1.89 -13.33 14.98
N ARG A 264 -2.58 -14.48 14.87
CA ARG A 264 -3.22 -15.15 16.00
C ARG A 264 -2.21 -15.57 17.06
N ALA A 265 -1.13 -16.24 16.68
CA ALA A 265 -0.07 -16.65 17.61
C ALA A 265 0.59 -15.44 18.31
N ARG A 266 0.79 -14.32 17.59
CA ARG A 266 1.26 -13.06 18.20
C ARG A 266 0.27 -12.54 19.23
N ARG A 267 -1.00 -12.44 18.88
CA ARG A 267 -2.05 -11.99 19.81
C ARG A 267 -2.10 -12.87 21.07
N ASP A 268 -2.07 -14.19 20.90
CA ASP A 268 -2.14 -15.14 22.01
C ASP A 268 -0.90 -15.02 22.91
N ARG A 269 0.30 -14.90 22.34
CA ARG A 269 1.53 -14.61 23.10
C ARG A 269 1.47 -13.28 23.84
N TRP A 270 1.04 -12.20 23.19
CA TRP A 270 0.90 -10.89 23.86
C TRP A 270 -0.10 -10.95 25.02
N LYS A 271 -1.17 -11.74 24.90
CA LYS A 271 -2.12 -11.97 25.98
C LYS A 271 -1.48 -12.71 27.17
N GLU A 272 -0.67 -13.73 26.89
CA GLU A 272 0.11 -14.44 27.90
C GLU A 272 1.13 -13.51 28.56
N GLU A 273 1.90 -12.75 27.76
CA GLU A 273 2.93 -11.83 28.23
C GLU A 273 2.36 -10.77 29.18
N VAL A 274 1.20 -10.18 28.85
CA VAL A 274 0.52 -9.23 29.74
C VAL A 274 0.16 -9.88 31.07
N SER A 275 -0.27 -11.15 31.06
CA SER A 275 -0.53 -11.89 32.29
C SER A 275 0.75 -12.17 33.06
N LEU A 276 1.80 -12.65 32.39
CA LEU A 276 3.09 -12.96 33.01
C LEU A 276 3.74 -11.73 33.63
N VAL A 277 3.84 -10.62 32.89
CA VAL A 277 4.42 -9.36 33.38
C VAL A 277 3.71 -8.86 34.65
N ARG A 278 2.38 -9.00 34.73
CA ARG A 278 1.64 -8.65 35.97
C ARG A 278 2.04 -9.53 37.15
N HIS A 279 2.21 -10.83 36.93
CA HIS A 279 2.67 -11.75 37.97
C HIS A 279 4.14 -11.53 38.32
N GLU A 280 5.00 -11.27 37.35
CA GLU A 280 6.42 -10.95 37.56
C GLU A 280 6.59 -9.66 38.37
N MET A 281 5.79 -8.62 38.10
CA MET A 281 5.75 -7.41 38.91
C MET A 281 5.39 -7.71 40.37
N LEU A 282 4.37 -8.54 40.60
CA LEU A 282 3.96 -8.98 41.93
C LEU A 282 5.07 -9.80 42.61
N TRP A 283 5.59 -10.82 41.93
CA TRP A 283 6.62 -11.72 42.44
C TRP A 283 7.92 -10.98 42.75
N THR A 284 8.27 -9.96 41.95
CA THR A 284 9.44 -9.12 42.20
C THR A 284 9.32 -8.40 43.55
N VAL A 285 8.13 -7.84 43.84
CA VAL A 285 7.86 -7.20 45.14
C VAL A 285 7.95 -8.24 46.27
N LEU A 286 7.26 -9.37 46.13
CA LEU A 286 7.26 -10.44 47.14
C LEU A 286 8.67 -10.99 47.38
N TRP A 287 9.50 -11.07 46.34
CA TRP A 287 10.88 -11.53 46.44
C TRP A 287 11.74 -10.54 47.25
N PHE A 288 11.58 -9.23 47.02
CA PHE A 288 12.25 -8.22 47.86
C PHE A 288 11.81 -8.28 49.32
N GLU A 289 10.52 -8.49 49.58
CA GLU A 289 10.02 -8.66 50.95
C GLU A 289 10.54 -9.93 51.61
N TYR A 290 10.60 -11.03 50.88
CA TYR A 290 11.18 -12.28 51.33
C TYR A 290 12.65 -12.08 51.74
N HIS A 291 13.46 -11.40 50.92
CA HIS A 291 14.85 -11.09 51.25
C HIS A 291 14.97 -10.18 52.47
N LYS A 292 14.14 -9.15 52.57
CA LYS A 292 14.08 -8.29 53.75
C LYS A 292 13.85 -9.14 55.02
N ASN A 293 12.85 -10.01 55.01
CA ASN A 293 12.51 -10.86 56.17
C ASN A 293 13.63 -11.86 56.49
N MET A 294 14.28 -12.44 55.47
CA MET A 294 15.44 -13.31 55.65
C MET A 294 16.60 -12.57 56.34
N TRP A 295 16.86 -11.31 55.98
CA TRP A 295 17.88 -10.50 56.66
C TRP A 295 17.46 -10.06 58.06
N GLU A 296 16.16 -9.88 58.32
CA GLU A 296 15.61 -9.62 59.65
C GLU A 296 15.84 -10.79 60.60
N GLU A 297 15.55 -12.02 60.17
CA GLU A 297 15.84 -13.22 60.94
C GLU A 297 17.33 -13.36 61.26
N ARG A 298 18.21 -13.08 60.27
CA ARG A 298 19.66 -13.11 60.47
C ARG A 298 20.15 -12.05 61.45
N ALA A 299 19.52 -10.88 61.47
CA ALA A 299 19.84 -9.84 62.45
C ALA A 299 19.45 -10.29 63.87
N LEU A 300 18.27 -10.89 64.03
CA LEU A 300 17.77 -11.39 65.32
C LEU A 300 18.62 -12.55 65.89
N GLN A 301 19.18 -13.39 65.02
CA GLN A 301 20.01 -14.53 65.43
C GLN A 301 21.49 -14.17 65.66
N SER A 302 21.89 -12.93 65.37
CA SER A 302 23.30 -12.53 65.46
C SER A 302 23.70 -12.14 66.88
N MET A 303 24.78 -12.73 67.38
CA MET A 303 25.40 -12.35 68.67
C MET A 303 26.51 -11.30 68.51
N GLU A 304 26.93 -11.02 67.27
CA GLU A 304 28.03 -10.09 66.97
C GLU A 304 27.49 -8.75 66.43
N PRO A 305 27.87 -7.61 67.04
CA PRO A 305 27.30 -6.31 66.70
C PRO A 305 27.59 -5.88 65.26
N GLY A 306 28.74 -6.29 64.69
CA GLY A 306 29.09 -5.98 63.29
C GLY A 306 28.22 -6.71 62.27
N LYS A 307 27.92 -8.00 62.51
CA LYS A 307 27.06 -8.81 61.66
C LYS A 307 25.60 -8.35 61.76
N GLU A 308 25.15 -8.00 62.96
CA GLU A 308 23.83 -7.40 63.20
C GLU A 308 23.66 -6.08 62.43
N ALA A 309 24.64 -5.16 62.54
CA ALA A 309 24.60 -3.88 61.84
C ALA A 309 24.55 -4.05 60.30
N TYR A 310 25.32 -5.01 59.76
CA TYR A 310 25.28 -5.31 58.34
C TYR A 310 23.93 -5.91 57.90
N ALA A 311 23.36 -6.84 58.68
CA ALA A 311 22.05 -7.40 58.39
C ALA A 311 20.95 -6.33 58.40
N LYS A 312 20.96 -5.41 59.37
CA LYS A 312 20.05 -4.24 59.41
C LYS A 312 20.20 -3.33 58.19
N LYS A 313 21.43 -3.10 57.71
CA LYS A 313 21.67 -2.35 56.46
C LYS A 313 21.05 -3.05 55.25
N GLN A 314 21.19 -4.38 55.16
CA GLN A 314 20.58 -5.17 54.08
C GLN A 314 19.05 -5.13 54.14
N MET A 315 18.45 -5.23 55.33
CA MET A 315 17.00 -5.06 55.50
C MET A 315 16.50 -3.73 54.92
N GLY A 316 17.20 -2.63 55.22
CA GLY A 316 16.87 -1.30 54.68
C GLY A 316 16.91 -1.28 53.15
N LEU A 317 17.98 -1.81 52.55
CA LEU A 317 18.14 -1.89 51.10
C LEU A 317 16.99 -2.68 50.42
N TRP A 318 16.66 -3.87 50.94
CA TRP A 318 15.59 -4.70 50.37
C TRP A 318 14.21 -4.09 50.58
N SER A 319 14.00 -3.41 51.71
CA SER A 319 12.78 -2.63 51.96
C SER A 319 12.62 -1.48 50.95
N ASP A 320 13.70 -0.76 50.64
CA ASP A 320 13.67 0.32 49.66
C ASP A 320 13.37 -0.20 48.25
N PHE A 321 13.94 -1.35 47.86
CA PHE A 321 13.60 -2.00 46.60
C PHE A 321 12.13 -2.41 46.53
N ALA A 322 11.58 -3.01 47.58
CA ALA A 322 10.15 -3.37 47.64
C ALA A 322 9.25 -2.14 47.51
N ASN A 323 9.55 -1.07 48.24
CA ASN A 323 8.80 0.18 48.21
C ASN A 323 8.86 0.85 46.83
N LYS A 324 10.05 0.92 46.23
CA LYS A 324 10.24 1.47 44.90
C LYS A 324 9.51 0.66 43.83
N ALA A 325 9.59 -0.67 43.88
CA ALA A 325 8.89 -1.55 42.95
C ALA A 325 7.37 -1.39 43.04
N ARG A 326 6.80 -1.33 44.25
CA ARG A 326 5.37 -1.07 44.47
C ARG A 326 4.90 0.27 43.90
N LEU A 327 5.73 1.31 43.98
CA LEU A 327 5.42 2.61 43.41
C LEU A 327 5.44 2.58 41.87
N MET A 328 6.40 1.86 41.29
CA MET A 328 6.61 1.81 39.83
C MET A 328 5.65 0.85 39.11
N PHE A 329 5.16 -0.20 39.75
CA PHE A 329 4.30 -1.23 39.15
C PHE A 329 2.79 -0.95 39.29
N LYS A 330 2.39 0.28 39.65
CA LYS A 330 0.98 0.69 39.79
C LYS A 330 0.25 0.85 38.45
#